data_AF-A0A1R1XUK1-F1
#
_entry.id   AF-A0A1R1XUK1-F1
#
_cell.length_a   1.000
_cell.length_b   1.000
_cell.length_c   1.000
_cell.angle_alpha   90.00
_cell.angle_beta   90.00
_cell.angle_gamma   90.00
#
_symmetry.space_group_name_H-M   'P 1'
#
loop_
_entity.id
_entity.type
_entity.pdbx_description
1 polymer ?
#
loop_
_entity_poly.entity_id
_entity_poly.type
_entity_poly.pdbx_seq_one_letter_code
_entity_poly.pdbx_strand_id
1 'polypeptide(L)'
;MVSLFRIIGGALGIMIFSSIYNNILIKEVSAIIIEYPKYSGLVQGVRDSLQPLASELATDNMIGLVLSAYRKSFKSAFSSLVVSSALAFVVSLGIKHYPLDKSEEKLPK
;
A
#
# COMPACT_ATOMS: atom_id res chain seq x y z
N MET A 1 6.27 14.00 -21.36
CA MET A 1 7.14 13.15 -20.51
C MET A 1 6.73 13.14 -19.04
N VAL A 2 6.56 14.30 -18.37
CA VAL A 2 6.23 14.39 -16.93
C VAL A 2 4.97 13.60 -16.53
N SER A 3 3.93 13.59 -17.38
CA SER A 3 2.70 12.82 -17.13
C SER A 3 2.94 11.30 -17.06
N LEU A 4 3.79 10.75 -17.94
CA LEU A 4 4.13 9.32 -17.94
C LEU A 4 4.92 8.91 -16.69
N PHE A 5 5.90 9.72 -16.28
CA PHE A 5 6.64 9.48 -15.03
C PHE A 5 5.73 9.52 -13.80
N ARG A 6 4.75 10.41 -13.79
CA ARG A 6 3.76 10.50 -12.71
C ARG A 6 2.82 9.28 -12.69
N ILE A 7 2.39 8.79 -13.85
CA ILE A 7 1.56 7.58 -13.95
C ILE A 7 2.33 6.35 -13.50
N ILE A 8 3.57 6.17 -13.98
CA ILE A 8 4.43 5.03 -13.63
C ILE A 8 4.77 5.06 -12.15
N GLY A 9 5.17 6.21 -11.62
CA GLY A 9 5.47 6.38 -10.19
C GLY A 9 4.25 6.13 -9.31
N GLY A 10 3.07 6.61 -9.71
CA GLY A 10 1.82 6.34 -9.00
C GLY A 10 1.45 4.86 -8.99
N ALA A 11 1.51 4.19 -10.14
CA ALA A 11 1.19 2.78 -10.27
C ALA A 11 2.16 1.88 -9.49
N LEU A 12 3.47 2.13 -9.61
CA LEU A 12 4.49 1.40 -8.85
C LEU A 12 4.36 1.63 -7.35
N GLY A 13 4.10 2.87 -6.93
CA GLY A 13 3.90 3.21 -5.52
C GLY A 13 2.72 2.46 -4.92
N ILE A 14 1.58 2.43 -5.62
CA ILE A 14 0.39 1.69 -5.18
C ILE A 14 0.66 0.18 -5.16
N MET A 15 1.38 -0.36 -6.16
CA MET A 15 1.71 -1.78 -6.22
C MET A 15 2.61 -2.20 -5.05
N ILE A 16 3.66 -1.43 -4.75
CA ILE A 16 4.56 -1.68 -3.61
C ILE A 16 3.78 -1.59 -2.31
N PHE A 17 2.96 -0.55 -2.13
CA PHE A 17 2.11 -0.39 -0.96
C PHE A 17 1.18 -1.58 -0.78
N SER A 18 0.46 -1.97 -1.83
CA SER A 18 -0.48 -3.10 -1.81
C SER A 18 0.21 -4.42 -1.48
N SER A 19 1.41 -4.65 -2.04
CA SER A 19 2.20 -5.85 -1.75
C SER A 19 2.61 -5.93 -0.27
N ILE A 20 3.17 -4.84 0.28
CA ILE A 20 3.59 -4.78 1.68
C ILE A 20 2.38 -4.91 2.61
N TYR A 21 1.32 -4.17 2.30
CA TYR A 21 0.07 -4.21 3.04
C TYR A 21 -0.51 -5.63 3.10
N ASN A 22 -0.65 -6.31 1.95
CA ASN A 22 -1.19 -7.66 1.88
C ASN A 22 -0.31 -8.68 2.59
N ASN A 23 1.01 -8.60 2.47
CA ASN A 23 1.91 -9.52 3.17
C ASN A 23 1.78 -9.43 4.70
N ILE A 24 1.64 -8.21 5.23
CA ILE A 24 1.48 -8.00 6.67
C ILE A 24 0.08 -8.38 7.11
N LEU A 25 -0.95 -8.01 6.33
CA LEU A 25 -2.33 -8.38 6.63
C LEU A 25 -2.49 -9.90 6.68
N ILE A 26 -1.95 -10.63 5.70
CA ILE A 26 -1.97 -12.10 5.69
C ILE A 26 -1.31 -12.65 6.96
N LYS A 27 -0.16 -12.12 7.35
CA LYS A 27 0.55 -12.58 8.55
C LYS A 27 -0.28 -12.37 9.82
N GLU A 28 -0.87 -11.19 10.01
CA GLU A 28 -1.67 -10.87 11.19
C GLU A 28 -3.00 -11.64 11.19
N VAL A 29 -3.65 -11.78 10.04
CA VAL A 29 -4.86 -12.59 9.86
C VAL A 29 -4.59 -14.07 10.15
N SER A 30 -3.49 -14.63 9.66
CA SER A 30 -3.11 -16.01 9.95
C SER A 30 -2.89 -16.25 11.44
N ALA A 31 -2.31 -15.28 12.16
CA ALA A 31 -2.17 -15.36 13.62
C ALA A 31 -3.54 -15.42 14.31
N ILE A 32 -4.49 -14.59 13.89
CA ILE A 32 -5.87 -14.58 14.42
C ILE A 32 -6.57 -15.92 14.12
N ILE A 33 -6.38 -16.50 12.93
CA ILE A 33 -6.97 -17.80 12.57
C ILE A 33 -6.43 -18.93 13.46
N ILE A 34 -5.14 -18.92 13.78
CA ILE A 34 -4.52 -19.92 14.67
C ILE A 34 -5.11 -19.81 16.08
N GLU A 35 -5.29 -18.59 16.58
CA GLU A 35 -5.81 -18.33 17.92
C GLU A 35 -7.33 -18.60 18.01
N TYR A 36 -8.06 -18.41 16.91
CA TYR A 36 -9.51 -18.56 16.85
C TYR A 36 -9.96 -19.37 15.62
N PRO A 37 -9.69 -20.70 15.59
CA PRO A 37 -9.94 -21.55 14.42
C PRO A 37 -11.42 -21.64 14.02
N LYS A 38 -12.34 -21.43 14.98
CA LYS A 38 -13.79 -21.40 14.78
C LYS A 38 -14.25 -20.34 13.77
N TYR A 39 -13.47 -19.28 13.58
CA TYR A 39 -13.80 -18.16 12.70
C TYR A 39 -12.96 -18.13 11.43
N SER A 40 -12.18 -19.19 11.16
CA SER A 40 -11.28 -19.30 10.01
C SER A 40 -11.92 -18.92 8.67
N GLY A 41 -13.16 -19.35 8.42
CA GLY A 41 -13.90 -19.00 7.20
C GLY A 41 -14.21 -17.50 7.05
N LEU A 42 -14.57 -16.84 8.15
CA LEU A 42 -14.86 -15.39 8.16
C LEU A 42 -13.58 -14.57 7.97
N VAL A 43 -12.51 -14.95 8.65
CA VAL A 43 -11.23 -14.22 8.58
C VAL A 43 -10.53 -14.48 7.24
N GLN A 44 -10.73 -15.65 6.61
CA GLN A 44 -10.34 -15.89 5.21
C GLN A 44 -11.14 -15.01 4.25
N GLY A 45 -12.46 -14.87 4.47
CA GLY A 45 -13.29 -13.93 3.69
C GLY A 45 -12.77 -12.49 3.77
N VAL A 46 -12.28 -12.07 4.94
CA VAL A 46 -11.65 -10.76 5.19
C VAL A 46 -10.30 -10.60 4.45
N ARG A 47 -9.53 -11.69 4.33
CA ARG A 47 -8.28 -11.70 3.56
C ARG A 47 -8.55 -11.43 2.08
N ASP A 48 -9.61 -12.00 1.55
CA ASP A 48 -9.91 -11.95 0.11
C ASP A 48 -10.79 -10.74 -0.27
N SER A 49 -11.60 -10.24 0.67
CA SER A 49 -12.42 -9.05 0.47
C SER A 49 -12.73 -8.32 1.79
N LEU A 50 -12.75 -6.99 1.77
CA LEU A 50 -13.12 -6.17 2.93
C LEU A 50 -14.63 -6.18 3.23
N GLN A 51 -15.47 -6.72 2.33
CA GLN A 51 -16.92 -6.74 2.45
C GLN A 51 -17.49 -7.57 3.62
N PRO A 52 -17.03 -8.80 3.91
CA PRO A 52 -17.58 -9.62 5.00
C PRO A 52 -17.29 -9.06 6.41
N LEU A 53 -16.40 -8.07 6.53
CA LEU A 53 -16.03 -7.46 7.81
C LEU A 53 -17.21 -6.79 8.53
N ALA A 54 -18.21 -6.31 7.78
CA ALA A 54 -19.32 -5.52 8.34
C ALA A 54 -20.50 -6.38 8.81
N SER A 55 -20.76 -7.53 8.18
CA SER A 55 -22.00 -8.30 8.41
C SER A 55 -21.82 -9.54 9.27
N GLU A 56 -20.69 -10.24 9.19
CA GLU A 56 -20.51 -11.55 9.85
C GLU A 56 -19.58 -11.52 11.07
N LEU A 57 -18.71 -10.49 11.18
CA LEU A 57 -17.79 -10.34 12.31
C LEU A 57 -18.42 -9.67 13.56
N ALA A 58 -19.72 -9.33 13.53
CA ALA A 58 -20.46 -8.52 14.52
C ALA A 58 -20.56 -9.07 15.96
N THR A 59 -19.72 -10.04 16.34
CA THR A 59 -19.43 -10.30 17.75
C THR A 59 -18.31 -9.35 18.19
N ASP A 60 -18.63 -8.39 19.06
CA ASP A 60 -17.84 -7.18 19.39
C ASP A 60 -16.31 -7.35 19.56
N ASN A 61 -15.84 -8.54 19.96
CA ASN A 61 -14.40 -8.79 20.14
C ASN A 61 -13.64 -9.08 18.83
N MET A 62 -14.27 -9.64 17.80
CA MET A 62 -13.60 -10.02 16.54
C MET A 62 -13.35 -8.82 15.62
N ILE A 63 -14.30 -7.89 15.56
CA ILE A 63 -14.14 -6.64 14.80
C ILE A 63 -12.92 -5.88 15.31
N GLY A 64 -12.75 -5.77 16.63
CA GLY A 64 -11.61 -5.07 17.23
C GLY A 64 -10.26 -5.67 16.82
N LEU A 65 -10.15 -7.00 16.84
CA LEU A 65 -8.91 -7.70 16.47
C LEU A 65 -8.56 -7.52 15.00
N VAL A 66 -9.52 -7.73 14.11
CA VAL A 66 -9.33 -7.57 12.66
C VAL A 66 -9.05 -6.11 12.30
N LEU A 67 -9.76 -5.15 12.90
CA LEU A 67 -9.50 -3.73 12.68
C LEU A 67 -8.11 -3.33 13.19
N SER A 68 -7.65 -3.92 14.31
CA SER A 68 -6.29 -3.69 14.82
C SER A 68 -5.23 -4.23 13.84
N ALA A 69 -5.44 -5.43 13.29
CA ALA A 69 -4.57 -6.03 12.28
C ALA A 69 -4.53 -5.15 11.03
N TYR A 70 -5.69 -4.69 10.56
CA TYR A 70 -5.80 -3.76 9.44
C TYR A 70 -5.00 -2.46 9.70
N ARG A 71 -5.21 -1.83 10.86
CA ARG A 71 -4.53 -0.59 11.25
C ARG A 71 -3.01 -0.79 11.34
N LYS A 72 -2.55 -1.93 11.86
CA LYS A 72 -1.13 -2.27 11.98
C LYS A 72 -0.49 -2.47 10.60
N SER A 73 -1.15 -3.22 9.72
CA SER A 73 -0.73 -3.39 8.32
C SER A 73 -0.65 -2.05 7.59
N PHE A 74 -1.65 -1.19 7.78
CA PHE A 74 -1.68 0.13 7.17
C PHE A 74 -0.55 1.03 7.67
N LYS A 75 -0.32 1.07 8.99
CA LYS A 75 0.77 1.85 9.59
C LYS A 75 2.14 1.37 9.09
N SER A 76 2.33 0.06 8.97
CA SER A 76 3.59 -0.51 8.49
C SER A 76 3.81 -0.24 7.00
N ALA A 77 2.78 -0.41 6.17
CA ALA A 77 2.84 -0.08 4.75
C ALA A 77 3.12 1.42 4.54
N PHE A 78 2.51 2.30 5.34
CA PHE A 78 2.80 3.73 5.29
C PHE A 78 4.23 4.06 5.73
N SER A 79 4.74 3.42 6.79
CA SER A 79 6.13 3.58 7.21
C SER A 79 7.11 3.14 6.11
N SER A 80 6.78 2.11 5.35
CA SER A 80 7.60 1.67 4.21
C SER A 80 7.64 2.70 3.07
N LEU A 81 6.53 3.41 2.83
CA LEU A 81 6.50 4.49 1.83
C LEU A 81 7.42 5.65 2.23
N VAL A 82 7.50 5.97 3.53
CA VAL A 82 8.42 7.00 4.04
C VAL A 82 9.87 6.59 3.75
N VAL A 83 10.25 5.35 4.05
CA VAL A 83 11.61 4.84 3.78
C VAL A 83 11.92 4.84 2.28
N SER A 84 10.98 4.37 1.46
CA SER A 84 11.13 4.38 -0.01
C SER A 84 11.25 5.81 -0.56
N SER A 85 10.51 6.77 0.00
CA SER A 85 10.60 8.18 -0.39
C SER A 85 11.94 8.80 -0.01
N ALA A 86 12.46 8.47 1.17
CA ALA A 86 13.80 8.89 1.59
C ALA A 86 14.89 8.33 0.67
N LEU A 87 14.79 7.05 0.29
CA LEU A 87 15.69 6.44 -0.70
C LEU A 87 15.59 7.11 -2.06
N ALA A 88 14.37 7.38 -2.54
CA ALA A 88 14.16 8.08 -3.80
C ALA A 88 14.77 9.50 -3.77
N PHE A 89 14.66 10.19 -2.64
CA PHE A 89 15.30 11.49 -2.44
C PHE A 89 16.83 11.38 -2.51
N VAL A 90 17.43 10.42 -1.82
CA VAL A 90 18.89 10.18 -1.88
C VAL A 90 19.36 9.86 -3.29
N VAL A 91 18.64 9.01 -4.02
CA VAL A 91 18.94 8.70 -5.43
C VAL A 91 18.81 9.95 -6.30
N SER A 92 17.82 10.81 -6.03
CA SER A 92 17.60 12.05 -6.79
C SER A 92 18.75 13.04 -6.65
N LEU A 93 19.47 13.06 -5.52
CA LEU A 93 20.66 13.91 -5.32
C LEU A 93 21.81 13.54 -6.28
N GLY A 94 21.91 12.28 -6.70
CA GLY A 94 22.93 11.82 -7.65
C GLY A 94 22.59 12.11 -9.12
N ILE A 95 21.35 12.50 -9.42
CA ILE A 95 20.91 12.80 -10.77
C ILE A 95 21.27 14.26 -11.07
N LYS A 96 22.30 14.47 -11.90
CA LYS A 96 22.69 15.80 -12.38
C LYS A 96 21.48 16.43 -13.09
N HIS A 97 21.09 17.62 -12.66
CA HIS A 97 19.99 18.38 -13.27
C HIS A 97 20.28 18.55 -14.77
N TYR A 98 19.55 17.84 -15.63
CA TYR A 98 19.61 18.12 -17.06
C TYR A 98 18.77 19.38 -17.29
N PRO A 99 19.38 20.52 -17.65
CA PRO A 99 18.60 21.68 -18.01
C PRO A 99 17.71 21.29 -19.19
N LEU A 100 16.41 21.54 -19.07
CA LEU A 100 15.53 21.50 -20.23
C LEU A 100 16.05 22.55 -21.20
N ASP A 101 16.61 22.10 -22.32
CA ASP A 101 17.03 22.99 -23.38
C ASP A 101 15.78 23.72 -23.88
N LYS A 102 15.72 25.03 -23.63
CA LYS A 102 14.66 25.93 -24.12
C LYS A 102 14.90 26.23 -25.61
N SER A 103 15.15 25.21 -26.41
CA SER A 103 15.20 25.33 -27.85
C SER A 103 13.79 25.69 -28.31
N GLU A 104 13.61 26.99 -28.51
CA GLU A 104 12.39 27.68 -28.89
C GLU A 104 11.60 26.89 -29.93
N GLU A 105 10.35 26.65 -29.55
CA GLU A 105 9.24 26.36 -30.42
C GLU A 105 9.14 27.47 -31.48
N LYS A 106 9.88 27.34 -32.59
CA LYS A 106 9.58 28.08 -33.82
C LYS A 106 8.29 27.51 -34.39
N LEU A 107 7.16 28.02 -33.89
CA LEU A 107 5.87 27.90 -34.56
C LEU A 107 6.00 28.47 -35.98
N PRO A 108 5.65 27.72 -37.04
CA PRO A 108 5.48 28.30 -38.37
C PRO A 108 4.32 29.30 -38.32
N LYS A 109 4.58 30.51 -38.83
CA LYS A 109 3.59 31.59 -39.01
C LYS A 109 2.48 31.19 -39.99
#